data_AF-A0A2E8J812-F1
#
_entry.id   AF-A0A2E8J812-F1
#
_cell.length_a   1.000
_cell.length_b   1.000
_cell.length_c   1.000
_cell.angle_alpha   90.00
_cell.angle_beta   90.00
_cell.angle_gamma   90.00
#
_symmetry.space_group_name_H-M   'P 1'
#
loop_
_entity.id
_entity.type
_entity.pdbx_description
1 polymer ?
#
loop_
_entity_poly.entity_id
_entity_poly.type
_entity_poly.pdbx_seq_one_letter_code
_entity_poly.pdbx_strand_id
1 'polypeptide(L)'
;MSTQITNFSRNGVSDWLVQRATAVICAVYAIVLVGYLLLTPEITYQQWKDLFSHTGMQIFTLITLLAICAHAWIGMWTTGTDYLRVHTMGEGADRVRFIYQIICILVLFVYLTWGFKILWGSA
;
A
#
# COMPACT_ATOMS: atom_id res chain seq x y z
N MET A 1 16.63 10.33 17.76
CA MET A 1 15.20 10.02 17.57
C MET A 1 14.59 11.14 16.75
N SER A 2 14.06 10.88 15.55
CA SER A 2 13.42 11.92 14.73
C SER A 2 12.02 12.21 15.27
N THR A 3 11.81 13.42 15.78
CA THR A 3 10.56 13.89 16.41
C THR A 3 9.54 14.43 15.41
N GLN A 4 9.51 13.92 14.16
CA GLN A 4 8.48 14.32 13.21
C GLN A 4 7.16 13.58 13.47
N ILE A 5 6.09 14.35 13.66
CA ILE A 5 4.76 13.85 14.00
C ILE A 5 4.15 13.01 12.86
N THR A 6 4.60 13.24 11.63
CA THR A 6 4.15 12.52 10.43
C THR A 6 4.87 11.20 10.17
N ASN A 7 5.87 10.82 10.97
CA ASN A 7 6.53 9.53 10.85
C ASN A 7 5.63 8.41 11.43
N PHE A 8 5.66 7.22 10.80
CA PHE A 8 4.85 6.05 11.19
C PHE A 8 5.13 5.52 12.60
N SER A 9 6.33 4.97 12.85
CA SER A 9 6.66 4.33 14.13
C SER A 9 7.50 5.20 15.07
N ARG A 10 7.89 6.40 14.64
CA ARG A 10 8.83 7.32 15.33
C ARG A 10 10.20 6.70 15.64
N ASN A 11 10.51 5.57 15.00
CA ASN A 11 11.72 4.79 15.16
C ASN A 11 12.10 4.17 13.80
N GLY A 12 13.24 4.57 13.26
CA GLY A 12 13.69 4.10 11.95
C GLY A 12 13.92 2.59 11.86
N VAL A 13 14.29 1.92 12.96
CA VAL A 13 14.45 0.45 12.96
C VAL A 13 13.10 -0.26 12.83
N SER A 14 12.07 0.28 13.47
CA SER A 14 10.71 -0.24 13.37
C SER A 14 10.14 -0.01 11.97
N ASP A 15 10.27 1.21 11.43
CA ASP A 15 9.85 1.53 10.05
C ASP A 15 10.59 0.64 9.03
N TRP A 16 11.88 0.37 9.27
CA TRP A 16 12.68 -0.55 8.47
C TRP A 16 12.08 -1.96 8.49
N LEU A 17 11.76 -2.49 9.67
CA LEU A 17 11.20 -3.84 9.81
C LEU A 17 9.83 -3.96 9.14
N VAL A 18 8.95 -2.98 9.36
CA VAL A 18 7.62 -2.92 8.74
C VAL A 18 7.74 -2.93 7.22
N GLN A 19 8.67 -2.16 6.65
CA GLN A 19 8.91 -2.15 5.20
C GLN A 19 9.27 -3.54 4.64
N ARG A 20 10.10 -4.33 5.34
CA ARG A 20 10.52 -5.66 4.86
C ARG A 20 9.39 -6.68 5.00
N ALA A 21 8.72 -6.69 6.15
CA ALA A 21 7.60 -7.60 6.38
C ALA A 21 6.48 -7.37 5.36
N THR A 22 6.11 -6.11 5.13
CA THR A 22 5.08 -5.76 4.13
C THR A 22 5.53 -6.05 2.70
N ALA A 23 6.80 -5.83 2.36
CA ALA A 23 7.33 -6.19 1.05
C ALA A 23 7.21 -7.69 0.75
N VAL A 24 7.49 -8.55 1.73
CA VAL A 24 7.34 -10.00 1.59
C VAL A 24 5.88 -10.38 1.36
N ILE A 25 4.95 -9.81 2.14
CA ILE A 25 3.51 -10.05 1.96
C ILE A 25 3.07 -9.67 0.55
N CYS A 26 3.41 -8.46 0.09
CA CYS A 26 3.09 -7.99 -1.26
C CYS A 26 3.72 -8.86 -2.35
N ALA A 27 4.97 -9.30 -2.18
CA ALA A 27 5.66 -10.14 -3.14
C ALA A 27 5.00 -11.52 -3.26
N VAL A 28 4.64 -12.14 -2.14
CA VAL A 28 3.94 -13.44 -2.15
C VAL A 28 2.58 -13.30 -2.82
N TYR A 29 1.83 -12.23 -2.54
CA TYR A 29 0.55 -11.96 -3.21
C TYR A 29 0.70 -11.78 -4.72
N ALA A 30 1.70 -11.00 -5.15
CA ALA A 30 2.01 -10.81 -6.56
C ALA A 30 2.39 -12.13 -7.25
N ILE A 31 3.22 -12.97 -6.62
CA ILE A 31 3.58 -14.29 -7.16
C ILE A 31 2.35 -15.18 -7.31
N VAL A 32 1.44 -15.21 -6.34
CA VAL A 32 0.20 -16.00 -6.42
C VAL A 32 -0.69 -15.53 -7.57
N LEU A 33 -0.93 -14.22 -7.69
CA LEU A 33 -1.76 -13.69 -8.78
C LEU A 33 -1.10 -13.87 -10.14
N VAL A 34 0.17 -13.52 -10.30
CA VAL A 34 0.90 -13.69 -11.56
C VAL A 34 0.97 -15.17 -11.93
N GLY A 35 1.23 -16.06 -10.97
CA GLY A 35 1.18 -17.50 -11.17
C GLY A 35 -0.20 -17.97 -11.66
N TYR A 36 -1.28 -17.50 -11.04
CA TYR A 36 -2.64 -17.80 -11.50
C TYR A 36 -2.88 -17.33 -12.94
N LEU A 37 -2.45 -16.12 -13.30
CA LEU A 37 -2.58 -15.57 -14.66
C LEU A 37 -1.77 -16.36 -15.68
N LEU A 38 -0.53 -16.76 -15.36
CA LEU A 38 0.34 -17.50 -16.27
C LEU A 38 -0.08 -18.96 -16.46
N LEU A 39 -0.68 -19.57 -15.44
CA LEU A 39 -1.12 -20.97 -15.45
C LEU A 39 -2.58 -21.14 -15.93
N THR A 40 -3.29 -20.04 -16.21
CA THR A 40 -4.68 -20.04 -16.70
C THR A 40 -4.76 -19.36 -18.07
N PRO A 41 -4.58 -20.10 -19.19
CA PRO A 41 -4.47 -19.52 -20.53
C PRO A 41 -5.68 -18.71 -21.01
N GLU A 42 -6.89 -19.12 -20.59
CA GLU A 42 -8.14 -18.42 -20.88
C GLU A 42 -8.89 -18.17 -19.57
N ILE A 43 -8.76 -16.96 -19.03
CA ILE A 43 -9.51 -16.56 -17.82
C ILE A 43 -10.90 -16.12 -18.22
N THR A 44 -11.89 -16.91 -17.80
CA THR A 44 -13.30 -16.55 -17.86
C THR A 44 -13.71 -15.70 -16.66
N TYR A 45 -14.80 -14.92 -16.82
CA TYR A 45 -15.40 -14.18 -15.71
C TYR A 45 -15.74 -15.08 -14.52
N GLN A 46 -16.26 -16.28 -14.78
CA GLN A 46 -16.66 -17.23 -13.73
C GLN A 46 -15.47 -17.68 -12.90
N GLN A 47 -14.36 -18.07 -13.54
CA GLN A 47 -13.13 -18.47 -12.83
C GLN A 47 -12.56 -17.33 -11.98
N TRP A 48 -12.56 -16.10 -12.51
CA TRP A 48 -12.11 -14.93 -11.75
C TRP A 48 -13.02 -14.64 -10.55
N LYS A 49 -14.34 -14.71 -10.75
CA LYS A 49 -15.32 -14.56 -9.67
C LYS A 49 -15.13 -15.62 -8.60
N ASP A 50 -14.90 -16.87 -8.98
CA ASP A 50 -14.71 -17.99 -8.05
C ASP A 50 -13.42 -17.87 -7.24
N LEU A 51 -12.33 -17.39 -7.85
CA LEU A 51 -11.09 -17.10 -7.13
C LEU A 51 -11.30 -16.07 -6.03
N PHE A 52 -11.96 -14.95 -6.34
CA PHE A 52 -12.15 -13.84 -5.41
C PHE A 52 -13.36 -13.99 -4.48
N SER A 53 -14.26 -14.94 -4.74
CA SER A 53 -15.33 -15.32 -3.80
C SER A 53 -14.84 -16.27 -2.70
N HIS A 54 -13.71 -16.96 -2.91
CA HIS A 54 -13.11 -17.81 -1.90
C HIS A 54 -12.63 -16.99 -0.69
N THR A 55 -13.13 -17.29 0.50
CA THR A 55 -12.81 -16.56 1.75
C THR A 55 -11.31 -16.43 2.00
N GLY A 56 -10.53 -17.47 1.68
CA GLY A 56 -9.07 -17.42 1.81
C GLY A 56 -8.43 -16.35 0.92
N MET A 57 -8.93 -16.17 -0.31
CA MET A 57 -8.42 -15.15 -1.23
C MET A 57 -8.86 -13.75 -0.82
N GLN A 58 -10.07 -13.60 -0.29
CA GLN A 58 -10.55 -12.34 0.26
C GLN A 58 -9.70 -11.88 1.45
N ILE A 59 -9.44 -12.79 2.40
CA ILE A 59 -8.57 -12.51 3.56
C ILE A 59 -7.15 -12.19 3.09
N PHE A 60 -6.59 -12.97 2.16
CA PHE A 60 -5.24 -12.74 1.66
C PHE A 60 -5.10 -11.39 0.94
N THR A 61 -6.11 -11.00 0.14
CA THR A 61 -6.16 -9.70 -0.51
C THR A 61 -6.29 -8.56 0.50
N LEU A 62 -7.12 -8.73 1.54
CA LEU A 62 -7.26 -7.72 2.61
C LEU A 62 -5.96 -7.54 3.41
N ILE A 63 -5.27 -8.63 3.77
CA ILE A 63 -3.96 -8.58 4.43
C ILE A 63 -2.96 -7.83 3.54
N THR A 64 -2.98 -8.09 2.24
CA THR A 64 -2.11 -7.41 1.27
C THR A 64 -2.45 -5.92 1.14
N LEU A 65 -3.73 -5.54 1.13
CA LEU A 65 -4.14 -4.14 1.14
C LEU A 65 -3.64 -3.40 2.38
N LEU A 66 -3.73 -4.02 3.57
CA LEU A 66 -3.19 -3.45 4.80
C LEU A 66 -1.65 -3.33 4.75
N ALA A 67 -0.97 -4.34 4.19
CA ALA A 67 0.47 -4.30 3.98
C ALA A 67 0.86 -3.16 3.03
N ILE A 68 0.12 -2.96 1.93
CA ILE A 68 0.32 -1.83 1.00
C ILE A 68 0.14 -0.50 1.73
N CYS A 69 -0.89 -0.34 2.57
CA CYS A 69 -1.10 0.88 3.34
C CYS A 69 0.13 1.23 4.20
N ALA A 70 0.68 0.27 4.94
CA ALA A 70 1.87 0.49 5.75
C ALA A 70 3.13 0.70 4.89
N HIS A 71 3.32 -0.10 3.84
CA HIS A 71 4.46 -0.05 2.94
C HIS A 71 4.55 1.30 2.21
N ALA A 72 3.46 1.72 1.59
CA ALA A 72 3.38 2.98 0.87
C ALA A 72 3.36 4.18 1.82
N TRP A 73 2.76 4.11 3.01
CA TRP A 73 2.85 5.22 3.97
C TRP A 73 4.32 5.54 4.32
N ILE A 74 5.11 4.52 4.69
CA ILE A 74 6.52 4.71 5.02
C ILE A 74 7.31 5.14 3.77
N GLY A 75 7.08 4.50 2.63
CA GLY A 75 7.82 4.80 1.39
C GLY A 75 7.55 6.21 0.85
N MET A 76 6.28 6.62 0.84
CA MET A 76 5.88 7.95 0.41
C MET A 76 6.33 9.03 1.41
N TRP A 77 6.30 8.75 2.72
CA TRP A 77 6.88 9.64 3.72
C TRP A 77 8.37 9.87 3.48
N THR A 78 9.16 8.80 3.32
CA THR A 78 10.60 8.89 3.04
C THR A 78 10.88 9.69 1.77
N THR A 79 10.14 9.40 0.69
CA THR A 79 10.23 10.14 -0.57
C THR A 79 9.94 11.64 -0.36
N GLY A 80 8.86 11.96 0.37
CA GLY A 80 8.50 13.34 0.69
C GLY A 80 9.58 14.05 1.50
N THR A 81 10.14 13.40 2.52
CA THR A 81 11.18 14.00 3.36
C THR A 81 12.53 14.13 2.66
N ASP A 82 12.84 13.27 1.69
CA ASP A 82 14.13 13.30 0.98
C ASP A 82 14.13 14.28 -0.19
N TYR A 83 13.04 14.35 -0.95
CA TYR A 83 12.99 15.13 -2.19
C TYR A 83 12.20 16.44 -2.09
N LEU A 84 11.24 16.58 -1.16
CA LEU A 84 10.48 17.82 -0.97
C LEU A 84 11.14 18.67 0.13
N ARG A 85 12.30 19.24 -0.21
CA ARG A 85 13.14 20.04 0.69
C ARG A 85 13.33 21.46 0.16
N VAL A 86 13.78 22.37 1.01
CA VAL A 86 13.98 23.78 0.65
C VAL A 86 14.95 23.94 -0.53
N HIS A 87 15.99 23.09 -0.62
CA HIS A 87 16.95 23.16 -1.71
C HIS A 87 16.38 22.74 -3.09
N THR A 88 15.28 21.97 -3.14
CA THR A 88 14.63 21.54 -4.38
C THR A 88 13.40 22.38 -4.72
N MET A 89 12.64 22.81 -3.70
CA MET A 89 11.30 23.40 -3.84
C MET A 89 11.21 24.85 -3.32
N GLY A 90 12.34 25.43 -2.87
CA GLY A 90 12.40 26.77 -2.28
C GLY A 90 11.70 26.88 -0.92
N GLU A 91 11.38 28.09 -0.50
CA GLU A 91 10.77 28.39 0.81
C GLU A 91 9.39 27.73 1.00
N GLY A 92 8.73 27.29 -0.07
CA GLY A 92 7.43 26.61 -0.03
C GLY A 92 7.48 25.11 0.28
N ALA A 93 8.68 24.52 0.39
CA ALA A 93 8.86 23.06 0.46
C ALA A 93 8.03 22.37 1.54
N ASP A 94 7.97 22.94 2.74
CA ASP A 94 7.23 22.32 3.86
C ASP A 94 5.72 22.28 3.61
N ARG A 95 5.16 23.32 2.97
CA ARG A 95 3.74 23.35 2.56
C ARG A 95 3.45 22.30 1.49
N VAL A 96 4.32 22.20 0.50
CA VAL A 96 4.20 21.20 -0.58
C VAL A 96 4.26 19.79 0.00
N ARG A 97 5.22 19.51 0.89
CA ARG A 97 5.35 18.20 1.55
C ARG A 97 4.13 17.86 2.40
N PHE A 98 3.54 18.82 3.09
CA PHE A 98 2.33 18.61 3.87
C PHE A 98 1.13 18.23 2.98
N ILE A 99 0.89 18.98 1.90
CA ILE A 99 -0.17 18.69 0.93
C ILE A 99 0.05 17.31 0.28
N TYR A 100 1.29 17.02 -0.12
CA TYR A 100 1.69 15.72 -0.65
C TYR A 100 1.35 14.57 0.32
N GLN A 101 1.67 14.72 1.62
CA GLN A 101 1.37 13.69 2.61
C GLN A 101 -0.14 13.49 2.79
N ILE A 102 -0.94 14.58 2.74
CA ILE A 102 -2.41 14.51 2.78
C ILE A 102 -2.94 13.76 1.55
N ILE A 103 -2.43 14.04 0.36
CA ILE A 103 -2.85 13.33 -0.85
C ILE A 103 -2.53 11.83 -0.73
N CYS A 104 -1.33 11.49 -0.26
CA CYS A 104 -0.93 10.10 -0.06
C CYS A 104 -1.88 9.35 0.90
N ILE A 105 -2.21 9.94 2.05
CA ILE A 105 -3.10 9.27 3.02
C ILE A 105 -4.53 9.14 2.50
N LEU A 106 -5.04 10.13 1.76
CA LEU A 106 -6.36 10.07 1.14
C LEU A 106 -6.43 8.95 0.09
N VAL A 107 -5.41 8.83 -0.76
CA VAL A 107 -5.34 7.74 -1.76
C VAL A 107 -5.29 6.38 -1.09
N LEU A 108 -4.48 6.21 -0.04
CA LEU A 108 -4.42 4.96 0.72
C LEU A 108 -5.77 4.61 1.38
N PHE A 109 -6.46 5.61 1.92
CA PHE A 109 -7.80 5.42 2.49
C PHE A 109 -8.82 4.99 1.44
N VAL A 110 -8.80 5.62 0.26
CA VAL A 110 -9.64 5.22 -0.88
C VAL A 110 -9.32 3.78 -1.29
N TYR A 111 -8.05 3.41 -1.43
CA TYR A 111 -7.68 2.04 -1.81
C TYR A 111 -8.14 1.01 -0.79
N LEU A 112 -7.99 1.28 0.51
CA LEU A 112 -8.41 0.36 1.56
C LEU A 112 -9.92 0.16 1.57
N THR A 113 -10.69 1.26 1.56
CA THR A 113 -12.15 1.21 1.64
C THR A 113 -12.77 0.68 0.36
N TRP A 114 -12.23 1.07 -0.80
CA TRP A 114 -12.68 0.57 -2.09
C TRP A 114 -12.34 -0.90 -2.27
N GLY A 115 -11.13 -1.33 -1.88
CA GLY A 115 -10.74 -2.74 -1.89
C GLY A 115 -11.65 -3.61 -1.02
N PHE A 116 -11.98 -3.15 0.19
CA PHE A 116 -12.96 -3.81 1.05
C PHE A 116 -14.34 -3.92 0.38
N LYS A 117 -14.82 -2.82 -0.23
CA LYS A 117 -16.08 -2.81 -0.98
C LYS A 117 -16.05 -3.78 -2.16
N ILE A 118 -14.93 -3.91 -2.88
CA ILE A 118 -14.82 -4.85 -4.01
C ILE A 118 -14.92 -6.29 -3.51
N LEU A 119 -14.21 -6.65 -2.44
CA LEU A 119 -14.16 -8.02 -1.95
C LEU A 119 -15.49 -8.53 -1.38
N TRP A 120 -16.25 -7.66 -0.70
CA TRP A 120 -17.51 -8.05 -0.02
C TRP A 120 -18.77 -7.41 -0.59
N GLY A 121 -18.66 -6.43 -1.49
CA GLY A 121 -19.79 -5.75 -2.11
C GLY A 121 -20.12 -6.22 -3.53
N SER A 122 -19.35 -7.17 -4.08
CA SER A 122 -19.61 -7.79 -5.38
C SER A 122 -20.33 -9.15 -5.28
N ALA A 123 -20.87 -9.48 -4.10
CA ALA A 123 -21.67 -10.68 -3.84
C ALA A 123 -23.09 -10.51 -4.37
#